data_AF-A0A416EQQ9-F1
#
_entry.id   AF-A0A416EQQ9-F1
#
_cell.length_a   1.000
_cell.length_b   1.000
_cell.length_c   1.000
_cell.angle_alpha   90.00
_cell.angle_beta   90.00
_cell.angle_gamma   90.00
#
_symmetry.space_group_name_H-M   'P 1'
#
loop_
_entity.id
_entity.type
_entity.pdbx_description
1 polymer ?
#
loop_
_entity_poly.entity_id
_entity_poly.type
_entity_poly.pdbx_seq_one_letter_code
_entity_poly.pdbx_strand_id
1 'polypeptide(L)'
;MNVIEKPVSINAIKKLNYTGSYCGMRYMLEKKDGRMAAHTYPEPFNYEKTPEEKIVTREFPFSEEGYAQAIEWLNEQYAQRKELWDSVKGKLLP
;
A
#
# COMPACT_ATOMS: atom_id res chain seq x y z
N MET A 1 16.56 2.91 1.62
CA MET A 1 16.00 3.33 2.92
C MET A 1 14.60 2.77 3.00
N ASN A 2 14.31 1.93 4.00
CA ASN A 2 12.96 1.42 4.22
C ASN A 2 12.21 2.44 5.08
N VAL A 3 11.05 2.86 4.62
CA VAL A 3 10.19 3.89 5.23
C VAL A 3 8.87 3.33 5.73
N ILE A 4 8.45 2.19 5.18
CA ILE A 4 7.30 1.43 5.65
C ILE A 4 7.83 0.20 6.37
N GLU A 5 7.55 0.11 7.67
CA GLU A 5 7.74 -1.08 8.48
C GLU A 5 6.43 -1.86 8.56
N LYS A 6 6.45 -3.03 9.22
CA LYS A 6 5.27 -3.88 9.44
C LYS A 6 4.27 -3.17 10.37
N PRO A 7 3.17 -2.57 9.87
CA PRO A 7 2.38 -1.64 10.67
C PRO A 7 1.40 -2.33 11.63
N VAL A 8 0.99 -3.55 11.30
CA VAL A 8 0.05 -4.35 12.09
C VAL A 8 0.41 -5.83 12.03
N SER A 9 -0.15 -6.65 12.92
CA SER A 9 0.02 -8.11 12.85
C SER A 9 -0.71 -8.70 11.63
N ILE A 10 -0.22 -9.84 11.12
CA ILE A 10 -0.91 -10.58 10.05
C ILE A 10 -2.31 -11.03 10.47
N ASN A 11 -2.52 -11.30 11.76
CA ASN A 11 -3.82 -11.63 12.35
C ASN A 11 -4.81 -10.46 12.32
N ALA A 12 -4.33 -9.22 12.35
CA ALA A 12 -5.18 -8.04 12.16
C ALA A 12 -5.63 -7.93 10.69
N ILE A 13 -4.70 -8.11 9.74
CA ILE A 13 -4.99 -8.11 8.29
C ILE A 13 -5.97 -9.23 7.92
N LYS A 14 -5.91 -10.36 8.62
CA LYS A 14 -6.88 -11.47 8.46
C LYS A 14 -8.33 -11.05 8.79
N LYS A 15 -8.52 -10.07 9.67
CA LYS A 15 -9.83 -9.61 10.15
C LYS A 15 -10.31 -8.35 9.44
N LEU A 16 -9.40 -7.44 9.10
CA LEU A 16 -9.71 -6.13 8.53
C LEU A 16 -8.61 -5.66 7.60
N ASN A 17 -9.00 -4.98 6.52
CA ASN A 17 -8.08 -4.32 5.61
C ASN A 17 -7.30 -3.23 6.36
N TYR A 18 -5.98 -3.21 6.19
CA TYR A 18 -5.13 -2.17 6.72
C TYR A 18 -4.84 -1.14 5.65
N THR A 19 -4.98 0.15 5.95
CA THR A 19 -4.58 1.24 5.05
C THR A 19 -3.55 2.13 5.73
N GLY A 20 -2.55 2.57 4.97
CA GLY A 20 -1.53 3.52 5.42
C GLY A 20 -1.17 4.51 4.32
N SER A 21 -0.35 5.49 4.68
CA SER A 21 0.15 6.50 3.75
C SER A 21 1.57 6.93 4.12
N TYR A 22 2.35 7.29 3.11
CA TYR A 22 3.66 7.88 3.27
C TYR A 22 3.97 8.83 2.09
N CYS A 23 4.21 10.11 2.39
CA CYS A 23 4.67 11.13 1.44
C CYS A 23 3.95 11.11 0.08
N GLY A 24 2.61 11.21 0.05
CA GLY A 24 1.83 11.24 -1.19
C GLY A 24 1.46 9.86 -1.77
N MET A 25 2.09 8.79 -1.28
CA MET A 25 1.71 7.41 -1.58
C MET A 25 0.75 6.87 -0.51
N ARG A 26 -0.37 6.32 -0.93
CA ARG A 26 -1.25 5.48 -0.10
C ARG A 26 -1.03 4.02 -0.40
N TYR A 27 -1.28 3.18 0.61
CA TYR A 27 -1.23 1.74 0.45
C TYR A 27 -2.30 1.03 1.27
N MET A 28 -2.67 -0.17 0.80
CA MET A 28 -3.59 -1.06 1.50
C MET A 28 -3.00 -2.47 1.54
N LEU A 29 -3.22 -3.17 2.65
CA LEU A 29 -2.96 -4.60 2.80
C LEU A 29 -4.28 -5.29 3.15
N GLU A 30 -4.67 -6.28 2.37
CA GLU A 30 -5.87 -7.07 2.62
C GLU A 30 -5.63 -8.57 2.42
N LYS A 31 -6.48 -9.39 3.03
CA LYS A 31 -6.56 -10.80 2.70
C LYS A 31 -7.62 -11.01 1.61
N LYS A 32 -7.20 -11.39 0.42
CA LYS A 32 -8.06 -11.65 -0.73
C LYS A 32 -7.80 -13.05 -1.29
N ASP A 33 -8.84 -13.86 -1.42
CA ASP A 33 -8.77 -15.21 -1.99
C ASP A 33 -7.67 -16.10 -1.37
N GLY A 34 -7.47 -15.98 -0.05
CA GLY A 34 -6.45 -16.73 0.68
C GLY A 34 -5.03 -16.20 0.56
N ARG A 35 -4.83 -15.10 -0.18
CA ARG A 35 -3.55 -14.42 -0.42
C ARG A 35 -3.53 -13.05 0.27
N MET A 36 -2.34 -12.47 0.41
CA MET A 36 -2.18 -11.08 0.84
C MET A 36 -2.08 -10.19 -0.39
N ALA A 37 -3.05 -9.30 -0.60
CA ALA A 37 -2.98 -8.29 -1.63
C ALA A 37 -2.44 -6.99 -1.03
N ALA A 38 -1.41 -6.44 -1.67
CA ALA A 38 -0.86 -5.13 -1.37
C ALA A 38 -1.19 -4.17 -2.51
N HIS A 39 -1.70 -3.01 -2.18
CA HIS A 39 -2.09 -1.97 -3.14
C HIS A 39 -1.30 -0.71 -2.90
N THR A 40 -0.95 0.01 -3.96
CA THR A 40 -0.40 1.38 -3.88
C THR A 40 -1.17 2.29 -4.81
N TYR A 41 -1.43 3.53 -4.36
CA TYR A 41 -2.16 4.54 -5.12
C TYR A 41 -1.80 5.95 -4.63
N PRO A 42 -1.92 6.99 -5.48
CA PRO A 42 -1.62 8.36 -5.06
C PRO A 42 -2.71 8.96 -4.16
N GLU A 43 -2.33 9.92 -3.31
CA GLU A 43 -3.27 10.88 -2.73
C GLU A 43 -4.05 11.67 -3.82
N PRO A 44 -5.22 12.27 -3.52
CA PRO A 44 -5.85 12.44 -2.21
C PRO A 44 -7.08 11.54 -1.98
N PHE A 45 -7.37 10.59 -2.86
CA PHE A 45 -8.51 9.69 -2.70
C PHE A 45 -8.17 8.42 -1.91
N ASN A 46 -9.18 7.84 -1.25
CA ASN A 46 -9.07 6.49 -0.68
C ASN A 46 -9.14 5.44 -1.80
N TYR A 47 -8.93 4.17 -1.45
CA TYR A 47 -8.93 3.07 -2.42
C TYR A 47 -10.18 3.08 -3.33
N GLU A 48 -11.38 3.16 -2.74
CA GLU A 48 -12.66 3.11 -3.48
C GLU A 48 -12.87 4.28 -4.46
N LYS A 49 -12.33 5.46 -4.15
CA LYS A 49 -12.45 6.65 -4.99
C LYS A 49 -11.25 6.88 -5.91
N THR A 50 -10.23 6.02 -5.82
CA THR A 50 -9.08 6.09 -6.72
C THR A 50 -9.44 5.34 -8.00
N PRO A 51 -9.27 5.96 -9.19
CA PRO A 51 -9.43 5.26 -10.46
C PRO A 51 -8.57 4.00 -10.51
N GLU A 52 -9.12 2.89 -10.98
CA GLU A 52 -8.46 1.58 -10.98
C GLU A 52 -7.11 1.61 -11.70
N GLU A 53 -6.99 2.40 -12.78
CA GLU A 53 -5.76 2.57 -13.54
C GLU A 53 -4.61 3.22 -12.74
N LYS A 54 -4.91 3.86 -11.60
CA LYS A 54 -3.91 4.44 -10.69
C LYS A 54 -3.58 3.53 -9.51
N ILE A 55 -4.31 2.42 -9.36
CA ILE A 55 -4.07 1.43 -8.31
C ILE A 55 -3.15 0.38 -8.88
N VAL A 56 -2.01 0.16 -8.22
CA VAL A 56 -1.14 -0.97 -8.52
C VAL A 56 -1.27 -1.99 -7.42
N THR A 57 -1.54 -3.23 -7.80
CA THR A 57 -1.76 -4.35 -6.88
C THR A 57 -0.71 -5.43 -7.10
N ARG A 58 -0.25 -6.04 -6.02
CA ARG A 58 0.55 -7.26 -6.05
C ARG A 58 0.12 -8.21 -4.96
N GLU A 59 0.09 -9.50 -5.27
CA GLU A 59 -0.35 -10.54 -4.34
C GLU A 59 0.81 -11.43 -3.87
N PHE A 60 0.76 -11.79 -2.60
CA PHE A 60 1.75 -12.60 -1.90
C PHE A 60 1.07 -13.76 -1.17
N PRO A 61 1.81 -14.81 -0.81
CA PRO A 61 1.30 -15.81 0.13
C PRO A 61 0.81 -15.16 1.42
N PHE A 62 -0.30 -15.62 1.99
CA PHE A 62 -0.75 -15.14 3.30
C PHE A 62 0.04 -15.86 4.43
N SER A 63 1.33 -15.54 4.50
CA SER A 63 2.28 -16.02 5.51
C SER A 63 3.13 -14.86 6.05
N GLU A 64 3.95 -15.11 7.07
CA GLU A 64 4.85 -14.10 7.61
C GLU A 64 5.91 -13.66 6.58
N GLU A 65 6.42 -14.61 5.78
CA GLU A 65 7.35 -14.34 4.67
C GLU A 65 6.68 -13.53 3.56
N GLY A 66 5.46 -13.91 3.17
CA GLY A 66 4.70 -13.15 2.17
C GLY A 66 4.36 -11.74 2.64
N TYR A 67 4.14 -11.55 3.94
CA TYR A 67 3.97 -10.21 4.51
C TYR A 67 5.27 -9.40 4.46
N ALA A 68 6.43 -10.00 4.79
CA ALA A 68 7.72 -9.33 4.63
C ALA A 68 7.96 -8.90 3.17
N GLN A 69 7.64 -9.76 2.20
CA GLN A 69 7.70 -9.44 0.77
C GLN A 69 6.74 -8.31 0.37
N ALA A 70 5.53 -8.28 0.94
CA ALA A 70 4.58 -7.19 0.71
C ALA A 70 5.14 -5.85 1.22
N ILE A 71 5.74 -5.83 2.41
CA ILE A 71 6.38 -4.63 2.97
C ILE A 71 7.56 -4.18 2.12
N GLU A 72 8.42 -5.10 1.70
CA GLU A 72 9.54 -4.81 0.79
C GLU A 72 9.03 -4.18 -0.51
N TRP A 73 8.00 -4.78 -1.12
CA TRP A 73 7.39 -4.25 -2.34
C TRP A 73 6.77 -2.86 -2.17
N LEU A 74 6.14 -2.58 -1.03
CA LEU A 74 5.62 -1.23 -0.72
C LEU A 74 6.76 -0.20 -0.67
N ASN A 75 7.91 -0.56 -0.07
CA ASN A 75 9.09 0.30 -0.05
C ASN A 75 9.70 0.49 -1.45
N GLU A 76 9.74 -0.56 -2.28
CA GLU A 76 10.15 -0.46 -3.67
C GLU A 76 9.25 0.51 -4.46
N GLN A 77 7.92 0.41 -4.30
CA GLN A 77 6.97 1.31 -4.97
C GLN A 77 7.17 2.76 -4.58
N TYR A 78 7.44 3.02 -3.30
CA TYR A 78 7.79 4.35 -2.86
C TYR A 78 9.09 4.85 -3.52
N ALA A 79 10.15 4.04 -3.45
CA ALA A 79 11.47 4.42 -3.96
C ALA A 79 11.49 4.66 -5.47
N GLN A 80 10.83 3.80 -6.25
CA GLN A 80 10.85 3.84 -7.72
C GLN A 80 9.97 4.94 -8.31
N ARG A 81 8.91 5.36 -7.60
CA ARG A 81 7.94 6.33 -8.12
C ARG A 81 7.90 7.62 -7.31
N LYS A 82 9.05 7.99 -6.72
CA LYS A 82 9.15 9.14 -5.82
C LYS A 82 8.63 10.45 -6.42
N GLU A 83 8.91 10.71 -7.69
CA GLU A 83 8.42 11.91 -8.39
C GLU A 83 6.89 11.98 -8.47
N LEU A 84 6.24 10.83 -8.73
CA LEU A 84 4.78 10.73 -8.73
C LEU A 84 4.22 11.10 -7.35
N TRP A 85 4.78 10.52 -6.29
CA TRP A 85 4.33 10.74 -4.91
C TRP A 85 4.56 12.19 -4.45
N ASP A 86 5.73 12.75 -4.73
CA ASP A 86 6.06 14.14 -4.43
C ASP A 86 5.13 15.12 -5.16
N SER A 87 4.71 14.80 -6.39
CA SER A 87 3.80 15.64 -7.17
C SER A 87 2.37 15.74 -6.60
N VAL A 88 1.98 14.80 -5.73
CA VAL A 88 0.64 14.75 -5.12
C VAL A 88 0.64 15.01 -3.61
N LYS A 89 1.81 14.92 -2.96
CA LYS A 89 1.96 15.11 -1.51
C LYS A 89 1.43 16.46 -1.04
N GLY A 90 0.50 16.43 -0.08
CA GLY A 90 0.01 17.64 0.58
C GLY A 90 -0.89 18.52 -0.29
N LYS A 91 -1.32 18.03 -1.47
CA LYS A 91 -2.39 18.67 -2.23
C LYS A 91 -3.71 18.45 -1.51
N LEU A 92 -4.10 19.43 -0.71
CA LEU A 92 -5.48 19.59 -0.27
C LEU A 92 -6.34 19.84 -1.51
N LEU A 93 -7.43 19.08 -1.65
CA LEU A 93 -8.43 19.36 -2.66
C LEU A 93 -9.03 20.76 -2.39
N PRO A 94 -9.28 21.58 -3.42
CA PRO A 94 -10.08 22.80 -3.28
C PRO A 94 -11.51 22.47 -2.83
#